data_AF-A0A348XLV9-F1
#
_entry.id   AF-A0A348XLV9-F1
#
_cell.length_a   1.000
_cell.length_b   1.000
_cell.length_c   1.000
_cell.angle_alpha   90.00
_cell.angle_beta   90.00
_cell.angle_gamma   90.00
#
_symmetry.space_group_name_H-M   'P 1'
#
loop_
_entity.id
_entity.type
_entity.pdbx_description
1 polymer ?
#
loop_
_entity_poly.entity_id
_entity_poly.type
_entity_poly.pdbx_seq_one_letter_code
_entity_poly.pdbx_strand_id
1 'polypeptide(L)'
;MFGSIYRYIVTLGGLIGGDVDGATDKMLTTPGGVRTTFSKTREKWTKQYSEVREAVAQLMMVLEQKRNSSEELATKQQEVKTKMQGAVLKYQQTNEPKYQEAFNALYAQDQGLDAQMDALQEEIEGMRGKVGNYRSKLQEMDSRIKDLGNREAAAIADIVSSQQIISLNDRLNALSSNLDDRNLQAIETRRATLLAQAKLSGELAAPAVEEQGLDEELLQAGAQTEANDVFAAMLAEAQAKAPSAAEQSEAESGAAARNL
;
A
#
# COMPACT_ATOMS: atom_id res chain seq x y z
N MET A 1 7.18 8.18 -36.58
CA MET A 1 6.35 8.60 -35.42
C MET A 1 6.42 7.56 -34.29
N PHE A 2 7.60 7.27 -33.73
CA PHE A 2 7.76 6.21 -32.71
C PHE A 2 8.63 6.60 -31.50
N GLY A 3 8.96 7.90 -31.37
CA GLY A 3 9.89 8.40 -30.36
C GLY A 3 9.31 8.66 -28.96
N SER A 4 8.00 8.47 -28.74
CA SER A 4 7.34 8.89 -27.48
C SER A 4 6.98 7.76 -26.51
N ILE A 5 7.18 6.48 -26.88
CA ILE A 5 6.77 5.35 -26.02
C ILE A 5 7.77 5.13 -24.85
N TYR A 6 8.97 5.71 -24.93
CA TYR A 6 10.04 5.49 -23.95
C TYR A 6 9.87 6.21 -22.59
N ARG A 7 8.86 7.07 -22.41
CA ARG A 7 8.75 7.92 -21.21
C ARG A 7 7.67 7.57 -20.18
N TYR A 8 6.90 6.49 -20.35
CA TYR A 8 5.74 6.22 -19.48
C TYR A 8 5.86 5.02 -18.53
N ILE A 9 7.03 4.42 -18.43
CA ILE A 9 7.24 3.21 -17.62
C ILE A 9 8.38 3.45 -16.64
N VAL A 10 8.14 4.19 -15.56
CA VAL A 10 8.70 3.98 -14.21
C VAL A 10 7.97 4.98 -13.30
N THR A 11 6.86 4.56 -12.68
CA THR A 11 6.34 5.03 -11.37
C THR A 11 5.00 4.32 -11.11
N LEU A 12 5.02 3.00 -10.92
CA LEU A 12 3.83 2.21 -10.56
C LEU A 12 3.82 1.76 -9.08
N GLY A 13 4.78 2.25 -8.28
CA GLY A 13 4.85 2.06 -6.83
C GLY A 13 4.68 3.34 -6.00
N GLY A 14 4.31 4.47 -6.62
CA GLY A 14 4.37 5.79 -5.99
C GLY A 14 3.17 6.22 -5.15
N LEU A 15 2.12 5.41 -5.00
CA LEU A 15 0.91 5.82 -4.25
C LEU A 15 1.06 5.79 -2.72
N ILE A 16 2.26 5.50 -2.20
CA ILE A 16 2.62 5.69 -0.79
C ILE A 16 3.70 6.80 -0.63
N GLY A 17 4.16 7.47 -1.71
CA GLY A 17 5.30 8.39 -1.56
C GLY A 17 5.52 9.48 -2.61
N GLY A 18 4.60 9.75 -3.53
CA GLY A 18 4.77 10.83 -4.51
C GLY A 18 3.52 11.70 -4.63
N ASP A 19 3.61 12.92 -4.09
CA ASP A 19 2.63 14.01 -4.16
C ASP A 19 1.25 13.69 -3.56
N VAL A 20 1.21 13.58 -2.22
CA VAL A 20 -0.04 13.60 -1.46
C VAL A 20 -0.35 15.06 -1.14
N ASP A 21 -1.13 15.73 -2.00
CA ASP A 21 -1.75 17.01 -1.63
C ASP A 21 -2.63 16.78 -0.38
N GLY A 22 -2.67 17.73 0.55
CA GLY A 22 -3.44 17.60 1.81
C GLY A 22 -4.96 17.37 1.62
N ALA A 23 -5.49 17.56 0.40
CA ALA A 23 -6.84 17.18 0.02
C ALA A 23 -7.00 15.67 -0.23
N THR A 24 -5.98 15.00 -0.75
CA THR A 24 -5.93 13.54 -0.92
C THR A 24 -5.83 12.85 0.43
N ASP A 25 -5.10 13.43 1.37
CA ASP A 25 -4.95 12.91 2.75
C ASP A 25 -6.30 12.81 3.48
N LYS A 26 -7.13 13.88 3.44
CA LYS A 26 -8.50 13.85 4.00
C LYS A 26 -9.46 12.89 3.31
N MET A 27 -9.22 12.56 2.04
CA MET A 27 -10.00 11.53 1.34
C MET A 27 -9.62 10.13 1.84
N LEU A 28 -8.33 9.89 2.06
CA LEU A 28 -7.82 8.59 2.48
C LEU A 28 -8.11 8.26 3.96
N THR A 29 -8.52 9.22 4.78
CA THR A 29 -8.95 8.99 6.17
C THR A 29 -10.40 8.46 6.29
N THR A 30 -11.12 8.35 5.17
CA THR A 30 -12.52 7.88 5.16
C THR A 30 -12.70 6.68 4.23
N PRO A 31 -13.59 5.73 4.57
CA PRO A 31 -13.91 4.61 3.69
C PRO A 31 -14.33 5.03 2.27
N GLY A 32 -15.11 6.11 2.16
CA GLY A 32 -15.61 6.63 0.88
C GLY A 32 -14.52 7.24 -0.02
N GLY A 33 -13.56 7.97 0.56
CA GLY A 33 -12.47 8.54 -0.22
C GLY A 33 -11.42 7.50 -0.64
N VAL A 34 -11.19 6.45 0.16
CA VAL A 34 -10.42 5.27 -0.26
C VAL A 34 -11.08 4.59 -1.45
N ARG A 35 -12.38 4.27 -1.37
CA ARG A 35 -13.14 3.70 -2.48
C ARG A 35 -13.04 4.53 -3.77
N THR A 36 -13.16 5.85 -3.64
CA THR A 36 -13.04 6.77 -4.78
C THR A 36 -11.64 6.73 -5.40
N THR A 37 -10.60 6.68 -4.56
CA THR A 37 -9.20 6.63 -5.01
C THR A 37 -8.89 5.31 -5.72
N PHE A 38 -9.32 4.18 -5.15
CA PHE A 38 -9.18 2.87 -5.78
C PHE A 38 -9.95 2.78 -7.09
N SER A 39 -11.17 3.34 -7.16
CA SER A 39 -11.96 3.41 -8.39
C SER A 39 -11.25 4.20 -9.50
N LYS A 40 -10.77 5.41 -9.20
CA LYS A 40 -9.99 6.23 -10.15
C LYS A 40 -8.71 5.54 -10.61
N THR A 41 -8.02 4.87 -9.68
CA THR A 41 -6.80 4.11 -9.99
C THR A 41 -7.12 2.94 -10.92
N ARG A 42 -8.19 2.19 -10.63
CA ARG A 42 -8.66 1.08 -11.47
C ARG A 42 -9.04 1.55 -12.86
N GLU A 43 -9.76 2.66 -12.98
CA GLU A 43 -10.11 3.26 -14.27
C GLU A 43 -8.85 3.64 -15.07
N LYS A 44 -7.92 4.35 -14.44
CA LYS A 44 -6.65 4.75 -15.07
C LYS A 44 -5.84 3.54 -15.53
N TRP A 45 -5.68 2.53 -14.69
CA TRP A 45 -4.93 1.31 -15.04
C TRP A 45 -5.64 0.49 -16.11
N THR A 46 -6.98 0.43 -16.10
CA THR A 46 -7.76 -0.23 -17.15
C THR A 46 -7.57 0.46 -18.49
N LYS A 47 -7.56 1.80 -18.51
CA LYS A 47 -7.26 2.58 -19.72
C LYS A 47 -5.85 2.31 -20.22
N GLN A 48 -4.84 2.40 -19.35
CA GLN A 48 -3.45 2.09 -19.70
C GLN A 48 -3.30 0.65 -20.22
N TYR A 49 -3.99 -0.32 -19.62
CA TYR A 49 -4.02 -1.70 -20.09
C TYR A 49 -4.57 -1.80 -21.52
N SER A 50 -5.67 -1.11 -21.83
CA SER A 50 -6.22 -1.09 -23.19
C SER A 50 -5.28 -0.46 -24.22
N GLU A 51 -4.62 0.65 -23.87
CA GLU A 51 -3.64 1.32 -24.74
C GLU A 51 -2.44 0.41 -25.04
N VAL A 52 -1.89 -0.26 -24.02
CA VAL A 52 -0.79 -1.22 -24.20
C VAL A 52 -1.25 -2.43 -25.02
N ARG A 53 -2.47 -2.94 -24.78
CA ARG A 53 -3.04 -4.06 -25.55
C ARG A 53 -3.17 -3.70 -27.02
N GLU A 54 -3.64 -2.49 -27.33
CA GLU A 54 -3.74 -2.00 -28.71
C GLU A 54 -2.35 -1.87 -29.35
N ALA A 55 -1.38 -1.29 -28.65
CA ALA A 55 -0.01 -1.18 -29.15
C ALA A 55 0.61 -2.56 -29.43
N VAL A 56 0.34 -3.57 -28.60
CA VAL A 56 0.77 -4.96 -28.84
C VAL A 56 0.09 -5.55 -30.09
N ALA A 57 -1.20 -5.27 -30.30
CA ALA A 57 -1.90 -5.71 -31.50
C ALA A 57 -1.31 -5.06 -32.77
N GLN A 58 -1.02 -3.76 -32.74
CA GLN A 58 -0.33 -3.08 -33.84
C GLN A 58 1.07 -3.66 -34.10
N LEU A 59 1.83 -3.97 -33.03
CA LEU A 59 3.14 -4.61 -33.16
C LEU A 59 3.04 -6.01 -33.79
N MET A 60 2.02 -6.79 -33.41
CA MET A 60 1.75 -8.10 -34.01
C MET A 60 1.37 -7.99 -35.49
N MET A 61 0.60 -6.98 -35.88
CA MET A 61 0.26 -6.72 -37.27
C MET A 61 1.51 -6.42 -38.11
N VAL A 62 2.42 -5.57 -37.61
CA VAL A 62 3.68 -5.27 -38.29
C VAL A 62 4.58 -6.51 -38.38
N LEU A 63 4.61 -7.33 -37.32
CA LEU A 63 5.35 -8.59 -37.32
C LEU A 63 4.84 -9.53 -38.41
N GLU A 64 3.52 -9.62 -38.58
CA GLU A 64 2.91 -10.46 -39.61
C GLU A 64 3.17 -9.91 -41.01
N GLN A 65 3.08 -8.59 -41.19
CA GLN A 65 3.45 -7.95 -42.46
C GLN A 65 4.89 -8.27 -42.86
N LYS A 66 5.83 -8.23 -41.90
CA LYS A 66 7.24 -8.58 -42.15
C LYS A 66 7.42 -10.06 -42.50
N ARG A 67 6.68 -10.97 -41.86
CA ARG A 67 6.69 -12.40 -42.23
C ARG A 67 6.23 -12.61 -43.66
N ASN A 68 5.14 -11.97 -44.05
CA ASN A 68 4.64 -12.04 -45.42
C ASN A 68 5.69 -11.52 -46.41
N SER A 69 6.34 -10.39 -46.11
CA SER A 69 7.45 -9.89 -46.93
C SER A 69 8.62 -10.88 -47.01
N SER A 70 8.93 -11.59 -45.92
CA SER A 70 9.97 -12.63 -45.92
C SER A 70 9.62 -13.81 -46.82
N GLU A 71 8.35 -14.23 -46.83
CA GLU A 71 7.86 -15.30 -47.70
C GLU A 71 7.86 -14.88 -49.18
N GLU A 72 7.50 -13.63 -49.47
CA GLU A 72 7.61 -13.05 -50.81
C GLU A 72 9.06 -13.01 -51.31
N LEU A 73 10.00 -12.61 -50.44
CA LEU A 73 11.44 -12.60 -50.77
C LEU A 73 11.95 -14.01 -51.02
N ALA A 74 11.57 -14.99 -50.20
CA ALA A 74 11.93 -16.39 -50.39
C ALA A 74 11.43 -16.94 -51.74
N THR A 75 10.20 -16.58 -52.13
CA THR A 75 9.63 -16.96 -53.44
C THR A 75 10.42 -16.32 -54.59
N LYS A 76 10.71 -15.02 -54.49
CA LYS A 76 11.55 -14.31 -55.49
C LYS A 76 12.94 -14.90 -55.59
N GLN A 77 13.53 -15.29 -54.47
CA GLN A 77 14.84 -15.93 -54.45
C GLN A 77 14.81 -17.28 -55.20
N GLN A 78 13.78 -18.09 -54.96
CA GLN A 78 13.61 -19.36 -55.66
C GLN A 78 13.44 -19.16 -57.18
N GLU A 79 12.72 -18.12 -57.61
CA GLU A 79 12.63 -17.75 -59.02
C GLU A 79 13.98 -17.36 -59.61
N VAL A 80 14.78 -16.55 -58.88
CA VAL A 80 16.13 -16.14 -59.31
C VAL A 80 17.03 -17.37 -59.45
N LYS A 81 17.04 -18.28 -58.47
CA LYS A 81 17.81 -19.54 -58.52
C LYS A 81 17.40 -20.41 -59.72
N THR A 82 16.11 -20.47 -60.03
CA THR A 82 15.60 -21.19 -61.22
C THR A 82 16.07 -20.54 -62.52
N LYS A 83 16.04 -19.20 -62.60
CA LYS A 83 16.56 -18.45 -63.76
C LYS A 83 18.06 -18.64 -63.93
N MET A 84 18.82 -18.69 -62.84
CA MET A 84 20.26 -18.98 -62.86
C MET A 84 20.54 -20.36 -63.45
N GLN A 85 19.82 -21.41 -63.01
CA GLN A 85 19.94 -22.75 -63.59
C GLN A 85 19.61 -22.74 -65.09
N GLY A 86 18.55 -22.03 -65.49
CA GLY A 86 18.19 -21.86 -66.90
C GLY A 86 19.29 -21.17 -67.73
N ALA A 87 19.93 -20.14 -67.18
CA ALA A 87 21.04 -19.44 -67.82
C ALA A 87 22.25 -20.38 -68.04
N VAL A 88 22.60 -21.20 -67.05
CA VAL A 88 23.67 -22.21 -67.18
C VAL A 88 23.34 -23.23 -68.27
N LEU A 89 22.13 -23.79 -68.28
CA LEU A 89 21.70 -24.74 -69.30
C LEU A 89 21.74 -24.13 -70.71
N LYS A 90 21.29 -22.88 -70.87
CA LYS A 90 21.33 -22.19 -72.16
C LYS A 90 22.74 -21.85 -72.60
N TYR A 91 23.62 -21.47 -71.68
CA TYR A 91 25.04 -21.27 -71.98
C TYR A 91 25.67 -22.58 -72.49
N GLN A 92 25.41 -23.71 -71.84
CA GLN A 92 25.92 -25.02 -72.28
C GLN A 92 25.43 -25.42 -73.68
N GLN A 93 24.21 -25.04 -74.05
CA GLN A 93 23.63 -25.35 -75.37
C GLN A 93 24.12 -24.44 -76.49
N THR A 94 24.30 -23.15 -76.21
CA THR A 94 24.51 -22.12 -77.24
C THR A 94 25.92 -21.53 -77.24
N ASN A 95 26.63 -21.65 -76.12
CA ASN A 95 27.92 -21.01 -75.84
C ASN A 95 27.91 -19.47 -76.01
N GLU A 96 26.74 -18.84 -75.90
CA GLU A 96 26.60 -17.39 -76.07
C GLU A 96 26.91 -16.64 -74.77
N PRO A 97 27.75 -15.58 -74.82
CA PRO A 97 28.21 -14.85 -73.62
C PRO A 97 27.09 -14.17 -72.83
N LYS A 98 25.97 -13.81 -73.50
CA LYS A 98 24.81 -13.17 -72.86
C LYS A 98 24.23 -13.99 -71.70
N TYR A 99 24.32 -15.32 -71.76
CA TYR A 99 23.82 -16.19 -70.68
C TYR A 99 24.74 -16.20 -69.46
N GLN A 100 26.04 -16.00 -69.67
CA GLN A 100 27.02 -15.83 -68.59
C GLN A 100 26.84 -14.47 -67.89
N GLU A 101 26.63 -13.40 -68.67
CA GLU A 101 26.31 -12.07 -68.12
C GLU A 101 25.00 -12.09 -67.32
N ALA A 102 23.95 -12.72 -67.87
CA ALA A 102 22.68 -12.89 -67.16
C ALA A 102 22.84 -13.69 -65.86
N PHE A 103 23.66 -14.75 -65.85
CA PHE A 103 23.95 -15.50 -64.63
C PHE A 103 24.62 -14.63 -63.57
N ASN A 104 25.63 -13.85 -63.94
CA ASN A 104 26.34 -12.98 -63.00
C ASN A 104 25.41 -11.91 -62.39
N ALA A 105 24.53 -11.33 -63.21
CA ALA A 105 23.53 -10.37 -62.73
C ALA A 105 22.52 -11.01 -61.77
N LEU A 106 22.04 -12.21 -62.08
CA LEU A 106 21.13 -12.97 -61.21
C LEU A 106 21.81 -13.42 -59.93
N TYR A 107 23.09 -13.80 -59.97
CA TYR A 107 23.86 -14.17 -58.79
C TYR A 107 24.03 -12.98 -57.83
N ALA A 108 24.34 -11.79 -58.36
CA ALA A 108 24.39 -10.57 -57.57
C ALA A 108 23.02 -10.23 -56.96
N GLN A 109 21.93 -10.47 -57.70
CA GLN A 109 20.57 -10.32 -57.19
C GLN A 109 20.25 -11.31 -56.07
N ASP A 110 20.65 -12.58 -56.20
CA ASP A 110 20.46 -13.62 -55.19
C ASP A 110 21.16 -13.26 -53.87
N GLN A 111 22.42 -12.79 -53.94
CA GLN A 111 23.14 -12.31 -52.75
C GLN A 111 22.47 -11.10 -52.10
N GLY A 112 21.94 -10.18 -52.91
CA GLY A 112 21.18 -9.04 -52.41
C GLY A 112 19.86 -9.44 -51.75
N LEU A 113 19.21 -10.51 -52.20
CA LEU A 113 18.00 -11.07 -51.60
C LEU A 113 18.33 -11.79 -50.29
N ASP A 114 19.40 -12.59 -50.25
CA ASP A 114 19.87 -13.25 -49.01
C ASP A 114 20.12 -12.22 -47.90
N ALA A 115 20.89 -11.17 -48.20
CA ALA A 115 21.19 -10.13 -47.21
C ALA A 115 19.92 -9.41 -46.70
N GLN A 116 18.92 -9.22 -47.57
CA GLN A 116 17.63 -8.64 -47.16
C GLN A 116 16.82 -9.59 -46.27
N MET A 117 16.83 -10.88 -46.59
CA MET A 117 16.15 -11.90 -45.79
C MET A 117 16.78 -12.05 -44.41
N ASP A 118 18.11 -12.07 -44.31
CA ASP A 118 18.82 -12.13 -43.03
C ASP A 118 18.50 -10.92 -42.14
N ALA A 119 18.55 -9.70 -42.70
CA ALA A 119 18.20 -8.49 -41.97
C ALA A 119 16.74 -8.50 -41.50
N LEU A 120 15.82 -8.96 -42.36
CA LEU A 120 14.40 -9.04 -42.03
C LEU A 120 14.13 -10.10 -40.95
N GLN A 121 14.84 -11.22 -40.98
CA GLN A 121 14.76 -12.28 -39.98
C GLN A 121 15.20 -11.78 -38.60
N GLU A 122 16.31 -11.04 -38.52
CA GLU A 122 16.78 -10.42 -37.28
C GLU A 122 15.73 -9.45 -36.70
N GLU A 123 15.12 -8.63 -37.56
CA GLU A 123 14.04 -7.73 -37.15
C GLU A 123 12.81 -8.48 -36.63
N ILE A 124 12.39 -9.56 -37.32
CA ILE A 124 11.26 -10.41 -36.92
C ILE A 124 11.52 -11.04 -35.54
N GLU A 125 12.73 -11.55 -35.30
CA GLU A 125 13.12 -12.15 -34.02
C GLU A 125 13.12 -11.11 -32.90
N GLY A 126 13.72 -9.94 -33.14
CA GLY A 126 13.71 -8.82 -32.20
C GLY A 126 12.29 -8.34 -31.87
N MET A 127 11.40 -8.30 -32.87
CA MET A 127 9.99 -7.97 -32.67
C MET A 127 9.23 -9.06 -31.90
N ARG A 128 9.47 -10.35 -32.18
CA ARG A 128 8.88 -11.46 -31.39
C ARG A 128 9.25 -11.35 -29.92
N GLY A 129 10.51 -11.05 -29.60
CA GLY A 129 10.96 -10.83 -28.24
C GLY A 129 10.20 -9.70 -27.55
N LYS A 130 10.06 -8.55 -28.24
CA LYS A 130 9.28 -7.41 -27.73
C LYS A 130 7.81 -7.75 -27.50
N VAL A 131 7.15 -8.45 -28.44
CA VAL A 131 5.76 -8.91 -28.28
C VAL A 131 5.63 -9.82 -27.05
N GLY A 132 6.56 -10.75 -26.85
CA GLY A 132 6.60 -11.63 -25.68
C GLY A 132 6.65 -10.83 -24.37
N ASN A 133 7.60 -9.91 -24.26
CA ASN A 133 7.78 -9.07 -23.08
C ASN A 133 6.52 -8.23 -22.77
N TYR A 134 5.92 -7.61 -23.78
CA TYR A 134 4.70 -6.82 -23.58
C TYR A 134 3.48 -7.67 -23.21
N ARG A 135 3.38 -8.91 -23.71
CA ARG A 135 2.34 -9.85 -23.28
C ARG A 135 2.46 -10.21 -21.80
N SER A 136 3.67 -10.54 -21.34
CA SER A 136 3.91 -10.81 -19.91
C SER A 136 3.55 -9.60 -19.05
N LYS A 137 3.91 -8.40 -19.50
CA LYS A 137 3.56 -7.17 -18.81
C LYS A 137 2.06 -6.89 -18.78
N LEU A 138 1.33 -7.19 -19.86
CA LEU A 138 -0.13 -7.11 -19.88
C LEU A 138 -0.75 -8.08 -18.87
N GLN A 139 -0.25 -9.30 -18.77
CA GLN A 139 -0.72 -10.28 -17.77
C GLN A 139 -0.49 -9.78 -16.34
N GLU A 140 0.68 -9.19 -16.07
CA GLU A 140 0.98 -8.57 -14.79
C GLU A 140 0.03 -7.40 -14.48
N MET A 141 -0.22 -6.53 -15.45
CA MET A 141 -1.17 -5.41 -15.31
C MET A 141 -2.60 -5.92 -15.03
N ASP A 142 -3.07 -6.93 -15.76
CA ASP A 142 -4.39 -7.54 -15.55
C ASP A 142 -4.52 -8.14 -14.13
N SER A 143 -3.49 -8.87 -13.68
CA SER A 143 -3.44 -9.40 -12.31
C SER A 143 -3.51 -8.29 -11.27
N ARG A 144 -2.71 -7.23 -11.43
CA ARG A 144 -2.71 -6.08 -10.52
C ARG A 144 -4.04 -5.33 -10.50
N ILE A 145 -4.69 -5.16 -11.66
CA ILE A 145 -6.01 -4.53 -11.76
C ILE A 145 -7.06 -5.35 -11.02
N LYS A 146 -7.04 -6.68 -11.15
CA LYS A 146 -7.94 -7.58 -10.42
C LYS A 146 -7.69 -7.52 -8.90
N ASP A 147 -6.43 -7.44 -8.50
CA ASP A 147 -6.04 -7.38 -7.08
C ASP A 147 -6.42 -6.06 -6.39
N LEU A 148 -6.62 -4.97 -7.14
CA LEU A 148 -7.07 -3.69 -6.57
C LEU A 148 -8.38 -3.80 -5.78
N GLY A 149 -9.29 -4.72 -6.14
CA GLY A 149 -10.54 -4.92 -5.39
C GLY A 149 -10.30 -5.48 -3.99
N ASN A 150 -9.39 -6.45 -3.86
CA ASN A 150 -9.02 -7.02 -2.56
C ASN A 150 -8.30 -5.98 -1.69
N ARG A 151 -7.38 -5.21 -2.29
CA ARG A 151 -6.66 -4.14 -1.60
C ARG A 151 -7.59 -3.02 -1.14
N GLU A 152 -8.58 -2.67 -1.96
CA GLU A 152 -9.61 -1.69 -1.59
C GLU A 152 -10.40 -2.17 -0.37
N ALA A 153 -10.88 -3.42 -0.39
CA ALA A 153 -11.65 -3.98 0.72
C ALA A 153 -10.84 -4.04 2.02
N ALA A 154 -9.58 -4.47 1.95
CA ALA A 154 -8.67 -4.49 3.10
C ALA A 154 -8.44 -3.08 3.67
N ALA A 155 -8.11 -2.11 2.80
CA ALA A 155 -7.88 -0.73 3.23
C ALA A 155 -9.13 -0.09 3.86
N ILE A 156 -10.32 -0.37 3.33
CA ILE A 156 -11.58 0.08 3.92
C ILE A 156 -11.79 -0.53 5.30
N ALA A 157 -11.56 -1.84 5.46
CA ALA A 157 -11.69 -2.52 6.75
C ALA A 157 -10.74 -1.93 7.81
N ASP A 158 -9.48 -1.67 7.43
CA ASP A 158 -8.48 -1.07 8.32
C ASP A 158 -8.89 0.33 8.80
N ILE A 159 -9.44 1.16 7.90
CA ILE A 159 -9.93 2.50 8.26
C ILE A 159 -11.12 2.41 9.20
N VAL A 160 -12.09 1.53 8.91
CA VAL A 160 -13.27 1.35 9.77
C VAL A 160 -12.84 0.87 11.16
N SER A 161 -11.92 -0.09 11.24
CA SER A 161 -11.36 -0.57 12.51
C SER A 161 -10.64 0.56 13.28
N SER A 162 -9.81 1.34 12.58
CA SER A 162 -9.09 2.47 13.18
C SER A 162 -10.06 3.53 13.73
N GLN A 163 -11.13 3.85 12.99
CA GLN A 163 -12.18 4.77 13.45
C GLN A 163 -12.92 4.23 14.67
N GLN A 164 -13.18 2.92 14.74
CA GLN A 164 -13.77 2.29 15.92
C GLN A 164 -12.86 2.40 17.15
N ILE A 165 -11.55 2.16 17.00
CA ILE A 165 -10.56 2.30 18.08
C ILE A 165 -10.51 3.74 18.59
N ILE A 166 -10.46 4.72 17.69
CA ILE A 166 -10.49 6.15 18.07
C ILE A 166 -11.76 6.46 18.85
N SER A 167 -12.92 6.03 18.34
CA SER A 167 -14.21 6.27 19.02
C SER A 167 -14.30 5.58 20.39
N LEU A 168 -13.65 4.43 20.56
CA LEU A 168 -13.60 3.70 21.82
C LEU A 168 -12.73 4.46 22.82
N ASN A 169 -11.55 4.93 22.41
CA ASN A 169 -10.65 5.73 23.24
C ASN A 169 -11.30 7.06 23.66
N ASP A 170 -11.99 7.74 22.74
CA ASP A 170 -12.71 8.98 23.06
C ASP A 170 -13.81 8.75 24.09
N ARG A 171 -14.56 7.65 23.95
CA ARG A 171 -15.58 7.23 24.93
C ARG A 171 -14.97 6.87 26.28
N LEU A 172 -13.84 6.16 26.30
CA LEU A 172 -13.13 5.80 27.53
C LEU A 172 -12.58 7.05 28.25
N ASN A 173 -11.99 7.99 27.51
CA ASN A 173 -11.50 9.26 28.06
C ASN A 173 -12.65 10.11 28.60
N ALA A 174 -13.76 10.21 27.86
CA ALA A 174 -14.95 10.90 28.34
C ALA A 174 -15.55 10.24 29.59
N LEU A 175 -15.58 8.90 29.65
CA LEU A 175 -16.03 8.18 30.84
C LEU A 175 -15.11 8.42 32.04
N SER A 176 -13.80 8.39 31.85
CA SER A 176 -12.80 8.70 32.89
C SER A 176 -13.02 10.10 33.46
N SER A 177 -13.07 11.12 32.60
CA SER A 177 -13.29 12.51 33.02
C SER A 177 -14.61 12.67 33.80
N ASN A 178 -15.69 12.03 33.35
CA ASN A 178 -16.98 12.09 34.05
C ASN A 178 -16.95 11.39 35.42
N LEU A 179 -16.15 10.33 35.59
CA LEU A 179 -15.97 9.66 36.87
C LEU A 179 -15.15 10.53 37.83
N ASP A 180 -14.08 11.14 37.34
CA ASP A 180 -13.23 12.05 38.12
C ASP A 180 -14.03 13.28 38.60
N ASP A 181 -14.82 13.91 37.73
CA ASP A 181 -15.66 15.07 38.08
C ASP A 181 -16.73 14.73 39.13
N ARG A 182 -17.37 13.55 39.03
CA ARG A 182 -18.37 13.11 40.01
C ARG A 182 -17.76 12.84 41.38
N ASN A 183 -16.59 12.23 41.41
CA ASN A 183 -15.87 11.97 42.66
C ASN A 183 -15.42 13.28 43.31
N LEU A 184 -14.93 14.24 42.52
CA LEU A 184 -14.54 15.56 43.01
C LEU A 184 -15.75 16.32 43.60
N GLN A 185 -16.89 16.34 42.90
CA GLN A 185 -18.12 16.95 43.41
C GLN A 185 -18.60 16.32 44.73
N ALA A 186 -18.48 15.00 44.86
CA ALA A 186 -18.83 14.31 46.10
C ALA A 186 -17.93 14.72 47.27
N ILE A 187 -16.62 14.86 47.02
CA ILE A 187 -15.65 15.35 48.01
C ILE A 187 -15.94 16.80 48.40
N GLU A 188 -16.17 17.69 47.44
CA GLU A 188 -16.49 19.09 47.70
C GLU A 188 -17.79 19.24 48.49
N THR A 189 -18.82 18.48 48.15
CA THR A 189 -20.10 18.47 48.87
C THR A 189 -19.91 17.98 50.30
N ARG A 190 -19.13 16.93 50.51
CA ARG A 190 -18.78 16.44 51.86
C ARG A 190 -18.02 17.48 52.66
N ARG A 191 -17.02 18.13 52.06
CA ARG A 191 -16.26 19.22 52.69
C ARG A 191 -17.16 20.39 53.07
N ALA A 192 -18.04 20.83 52.17
CA ALA A 192 -19.00 21.89 52.44
C ALA A 192 -19.97 21.52 53.57
N THR A 193 -20.41 20.26 53.62
CA THR A 193 -21.29 19.73 54.68
C THR A 193 -20.57 19.70 56.02
N LEU A 194 -19.32 19.24 56.05
CA LEU A 194 -18.50 19.21 57.27
C LEU A 194 -18.21 20.63 57.79
N LEU A 195 -17.89 21.58 56.90
CA LEU A 195 -17.74 22.98 57.26
C LEU A 195 -19.03 23.58 57.82
N ALA A 196 -20.19 23.25 57.24
CA ALA A 196 -21.48 23.69 57.75
C ALA A 196 -21.81 23.07 59.11
N GLN A 197 -21.49 21.78 59.33
CA GLN A 197 -21.65 21.10 60.62
C GLN A 197 -20.72 21.68 61.68
N ALA A 198 -19.47 22.01 61.34
CA ALA A 198 -18.52 22.66 62.23
C ALA A 198 -19.00 24.06 62.62
N LYS A 199 -19.49 24.85 61.67
CA LYS A 199 -20.09 26.16 61.94
C LYS A 199 -21.34 26.06 62.82
N LEU A 200 -22.25 25.14 62.52
CA LEU A 200 -23.44 24.90 63.33
C LEU A 200 -23.09 24.43 64.75
N SER A 201 -22.08 23.56 64.88
CA SER A 201 -21.58 23.12 66.19
C SER A 201 -20.94 24.28 66.96
N GLY A 202 -20.21 25.16 66.28
CA GLY A 202 -19.67 26.40 66.85
C GLY A 202 -20.75 27.39 67.29
N GLU A 203 -21.83 27.53 66.51
CA GLU A 203 -22.98 28.39 66.84
C GLU A 203 -23.82 27.81 67.98
N LEU A 204 -23.99 26.48 68.06
CA LEU A 204 -24.70 25.80 69.14
C LEU A 204 -23.90 25.70 70.44
N ALA A 205 -22.56 25.73 70.36
CA ALA A 205 -21.67 25.67 71.52
C ALA A 205 -21.40 27.05 72.16
N ALA A 206 -21.84 28.15 71.55
CA ALA A 206 -21.66 29.49 72.12
C ALA A 206 -22.80 29.86 73.08
N PRO A 207 -22.47 30.05 74.37
CA PRO A 207 -22.79 31.31 75.02
C PRO A 207 -21.51 32.01 75.51
N ALA A 208 -21.31 33.24 75.03
CA ALA A 208 -20.48 34.33 75.54
C ALA A 208 -19.21 34.00 76.38
N VAL A 209 -18.04 34.38 75.82
CA VAL A 209 -16.72 34.63 76.49
C VAL A 209 -15.95 33.32 76.82
N GLU A 210 -14.68 33.07 76.46
CA GLU A 210 -13.45 33.88 76.37
C GLU A 210 -12.49 33.21 75.35
N GLU A 211 -12.01 33.95 74.35
CA GLU A 211 -11.05 33.53 73.31
C GLU A 211 -9.61 33.57 73.84
N GLN A 212 -8.94 32.41 73.97
CA GLN A 212 -7.48 32.25 73.79
C GLN A 212 -7.09 30.77 73.96
N GLY A 213 -6.93 30.05 72.85
CA GLY A 213 -6.33 28.70 72.85
C GLY A 213 -6.96 27.67 71.90
N LEU A 214 -8.22 27.86 71.49
CA LEU A 214 -8.96 26.88 70.68
C LEU A 214 -8.57 26.85 69.20
N ASP A 215 -8.17 27.98 68.62
CA ASP A 215 -7.83 28.07 67.19
C ASP A 215 -6.61 27.21 66.82
N GLU A 216 -5.62 27.13 67.70
CA GLU A 216 -4.36 26.43 67.44
C GLU A 216 -4.52 24.90 67.56
N GLU A 217 -5.40 24.43 68.46
CA GLU A 217 -5.76 23.02 68.61
C GLU A 217 -6.69 22.54 67.46
N LEU A 218 -7.61 23.39 67.00
CA LEU A 218 -8.50 23.09 65.87
C LEU A 218 -7.76 23.03 64.53
N LEU A 219 -6.76 23.91 64.32
CA LEU A 219 -5.88 23.85 63.13
C LEU A 219 -5.04 22.55 63.11
N GLN A 220 -4.58 22.06 64.25
CA GLN A 220 -3.84 20.80 64.34
C GLN A 220 -4.74 19.57 64.08
N ALA A 221 -5.97 19.57 64.58
CA ALA A 221 -6.93 18.48 64.33
C ALA A 221 -7.36 18.40 62.85
N GLY A 222 -7.53 19.55 62.19
CA GLY A 222 -7.79 19.62 60.75
C GLY A 222 -6.62 19.10 59.91
N ALA A 223 -5.39 19.50 60.25
CA ALA A 223 -4.18 19.07 59.54
C ALA A 223 -3.90 17.56 59.63
N GLN A 224 -4.23 16.91 60.76
CA GLN A 224 -4.07 15.46 60.92
C GLN A 224 -5.09 14.64 60.12
N THR A 225 -6.28 15.19 59.91
CA THR A 225 -7.34 14.51 59.16
C THR A 225 -7.08 14.59 57.65
N GLU A 226 -6.65 15.77 57.16
CA GLU A 226 -6.24 15.94 55.75
C GLU A 226 -5.06 15.04 55.38
N ALA A 227 -4.08 14.86 56.26
CA ALA A 227 -2.93 13.98 56.01
C ALA A 227 -3.33 12.49 55.86
N ASN A 228 -4.29 12.01 56.65
CA ASN A 228 -4.77 10.63 56.58
C ASN A 228 -5.64 10.37 55.33
N ASP A 229 -6.46 11.33 54.93
CA ASP A 229 -7.31 11.21 53.74
C ASP A 229 -6.49 11.31 52.44
N VAL A 230 -5.48 12.18 52.41
CA VAL A 230 -4.53 12.26 51.28
C VAL A 230 -3.68 10.98 51.17
N PHE A 231 -3.29 10.38 52.30
CA PHE A 231 -2.60 9.08 52.31
C PHE A 231 -3.49 7.94 51.80
N ALA A 232 -4.77 7.91 52.20
CA ALA A 232 -5.73 6.91 51.72
C ALA A 232 -6.00 7.06 50.21
N ALA A 233 -6.09 8.30 49.71
CA ALA A 233 -6.25 8.58 48.28
C ALA A 233 -5.02 8.16 47.46
N MET A 234 -3.79 8.44 47.92
CA MET A 234 -2.56 7.98 47.27
C MET A 234 -2.41 6.45 47.29
N LEU A 235 -2.87 5.78 48.34
CA LEU A 235 -2.86 4.31 48.43
C LEU A 235 -3.83 3.67 47.44
N ALA A 236 -5.01 4.27 47.25
CA ALA A 236 -5.99 3.82 46.26
C ALA A 236 -5.48 4.00 44.82
N GLU A 237 -4.79 5.12 44.54
CA GLU A 237 -4.15 5.35 43.24
C GLU A 237 -2.99 4.37 42.99
N ALA A 238 -2.17 4.07 44.01
CA ALA A 238 -1.09 3.08 43.91
C ALA A 238 -1.60 1.66 43.67
N GLN A 239 -2.75 1.29 44.25
CA GLN A 239 -3.39 0.00 44.03
C GLN A 239 -4.05 -0.10 42.64
N ALA A 240 -4.55 1.01 42.10
CA ALA A 240 -5.08 1.08 40.73
C ALA A 240 -3.98 1.04 39.65
N LYS A 241 -2.72 1.37 40.01
CA LYS A 241 -1.57 1.44 39.09
C LYS A 241 -0.64 0.22 39.13
N ALA A 242 -0.96 -0.81 39.92
CA ALA A 242 -0.22 -2.07 39.93
C ALA A 242 -0.63 -2.97 38.73
N PRO A 243 0.30 -3.44 37.90
CA PRO A 243 -0.02 -4.33 36.79
C PRO A 243 -0.41 -5.73 37.32
N SER A 244 -1.53 -6.25 36.81
CA SER A 244 -1.95 -7.65 36.97
C SER A 244 -0.91 -8.58 36.34
N ALA A 245 0.03 -9.08 37.14
CA ALA A 245 0.84 -10.26 36.82
C ALA A 245 0.24 -11.48 37.54
N ALA A 246 -0.71 -12.13 36.88
CA ALA A 246 -1.18 -13.46 37.22
C ALA A 246 -1.39 -14.28 35.94
N GLU A 247 -0.32 -14.45 35.17
CA GLU A 247 -0.08 -15.64 34.36
C GLU A 247 1.25 -16.23 34.82
N GLN A 248 1.18 -17.30 35.61
CA GLN A 248 2.10 -18.45 35.65
C GLN A 248 1.90 -19.23 36.97
N SER A 249 0.93 -20.14 36.93
CA SER A 249 1.01 -21.41 37.63
C SER A 249 1.32 -22.46 36.57
N GLU A 250 2.26 -23.36 36.88
CA GLU A 250 2.62 -24.61 36.18
C GLU A 250 3.98 -24.62 35.45
N ALA A 251 5.06 -24.65 36.22
CA ALA A 251 6.19 -25.55 35.99
C ALA A 251 7.08 -25.54 37.25
N GLU A 252 6.95 -26.56 38.09
CA GLU A 252 7.98 -27.18 38.95
C GLU A 252 7.35 -27.86 40.18
N SER A 253 6.49 -28.85 39.90
CA SER A 253 6.50 -30.07 40.72
C SER A 253 7.79 -30.82 40.38
N GLY A 254 8.84 -30.62 41.17
CA GLY A 254 10.04 -31.43 41.01
C GLY A 254 11.28 -30.90 41.70
N ALA A 255 11.33 -30.95 43.03
CA ALA A 255 12.52 -31.42 43.76
C ALA A 255 12.31 -31.25 45.27
N ALA A 256 12.44 -32.36 45.99
CA ALA A 256 13.30 -32.52 47.16
C ALA A 256 13.43 -31.34 48.16
N ALA A 257 13.39 -31.50 49.47
CA ALA A 257 13.34 -32.63 50.38
C ALA A 257 13.51 -32.02 51.79
N ARG A 258 13.24 -32.86 52.80
CA ARG A 258 13.85 -32.87 54.15
C ARG A 258 13.25 -31.99 55.26
N ASN A 259 13.02 -32.73 56.36
CA ASN A 259 12.87 -32.35 57.76
C ASN A 259 11.47 -31.86 58.13
N LEU A 260 10.67 -32.56 58.94
CA LEU A 260 10.89 -33.64 59.92
C LEU A 260 9.60 -34.46 60.01
#